data_AF-A0A1S3K6N8-F1
#
_entry.id   AF-A0A1S3K6N8-F1
#
_cell.length_a   1.000
_cell.length_b   1.000
_cell.length_c   1.000
_cell.angle_alpha   90.00
_cell.angle_beta   90.00
_cell.angle_gamma   90.00
#
_symmetry.space_group_name_H-M   'P 1'
#
loop_
_entity.id
_entity.type
_entity.pdbx_description
1 polymer ?
#
loop_
_entity_poly.entity_id
_entity_poly.type
_entity_poly.pdbx_seq_one_letter_code
_entity_poly.pdbx_strand_id
1 'polypeptide(L)'
;MSVANAAATEEQRLKKKLQTFHSELLRVGTVKGFKYFAMYMRGREEMMISVLNEPQGVDNSYVTDTSLFNFDTVTPSPTDSLTAASLPYDKRSLMLSRRTQLKLSGLGDKGIGLPPASPSDNEMASQMENSTLFLLAGYGRYNCPYVWVRSNHERLVRMSREDIYDKDSPLRLRSTSNAKWKNEEIHVWEIIRELVKLCTAPPPRNPFEVDFEYYDHLPLQERITNSAATISLLQEIVATDVADRSYTAKVLEDLHLLTKIHLQDLRTLIHEQRQPSQLQQQQSQQQQLQQSQQQQQHQLQQQQWQQAQQSYSLPGYIQQSQTQYGYRYQTGMM
;
A
#
# COMPACT_ATOMS: atom_id res chain seq x y z
N MET A 1 1.98 6.03 50.93
CA MET A 1 2.01 6.72 49.62
C MET A 1 0.59 7.08 49.24
N SER A 2 0.31 8.34 48.91
CA SER A 2 -1.08 8.81 48.72
C SER A 2 -1.70 8.28 47.43
N VAL A 3 -3.01 8.04 47.44
CA VAL A 3 -3.82 7.59 46.28
C VAL A 3 -3.66 8.53 45.08
N ALA A 4 -3.44 9.83 45.33
CA ALA A 4 -3.19 10.83 44.30
C ALA A 4 -1.90 10.57 43.50
N ASN A 5 -0.82 10.12 44.15
CA ASN A 5 0.42 9.80 43.46
C ASN A 5 0.29 8.53 42.59
N ALA A 6 -0.51 7.55 43.02
CA ALA A 6 -0.76 6.34 42.24
C ALA A 6 -1.58 6.64 40.98
N ALA A 7 -2.61 7.50 41.08
CA ALA A 7 -3.43 7.92 39.95
C ALA A 7 -2.63 8.72 38.91
N ALA A 8 -1.77 9.64 39.35
CA ALA A 8 -0.91 10.41 38.45
C ALA A 8 0.11 9.54 37.71
N THR A 9 0.68 8.54 38.40
CA THR A 9 1.62 7.58 37.79
C THR A 9 0.94 6.72 36.72
N GLU A 10 -0.29 6.27 37.00
CA GLU A 10 -1.08 5.49 36.04
C GLU A 10 -1.47 6.32 34.80
N GLU A 11 -1.87 7.57 34.99
CA GLU A 11 -2.16 8.47 33.86
C GLU A 11 -0.93 8.68 32.97
N GLN A 12 0.24 8.88 33.57
CA GLN A 12 1.49 9.04 32.81
C GLN A 12 1.86 7.76 32.04
N ARG A 13 1.64 6.58 32.63
CA ARG A 13 1.85 5.29 31.97
C ARG A 13 0.93 5.13 30.75
N LEU A 14 -0.36 5.46 30.89
CA LEU A 14 -1.33 5.38 29.79
C LEU A 14 -1.00 6.36 28.66
N LYS A 15 -0.56 7.58 28.99
CA LYS A 15 -0.09 8.56 27.99
C LYS A 15 1.12 8.03 27.21
N LYS A 16 2.11 7.46 27.89
CA LYS A 16 3.29 6.86 27.24
C LYS A 16 2.88 5.70 26.33
N LYS A 17 1.98 4.85 26.80
CA LYS A 17 1.44 3.74 26.01
C LYS A 17 0.70 4.22 24.76
N LEU A 18 -0.10 5.29 24.87
CA LEU A 18 -0.78 5.88 23.73
C LEU A 18 0.20 6.43 22.68
N GLN A 19 1.32 7.02 23.10
CA GLN A 19 2.37 7.47 22.18
C GLN A 19 3.02 6.31 21.42
N THR A 20 3.27 5.18 22.09
CA THR A 20 3.72 3.95 21.43
C THR A 20 2.70 3.48 20.40
N PHE A 21 1.41 3.49 20.77
CA PHE A 21 0.32 3.14 19.87
C PHE A 21 0.23 4.06 18.65
N HIS A 22 0.44 5.39 18.79
CA HIS A 22 0.47 6.30 17.64
C HIS A 22 1.62 6.01 16.68
N SER A 23 2.78 5.64 17.22
CA SER A 23 3.95 5.28 16.41
C SER A 23 3.68 4.01 15.60
N GLU A 24 3.04 3.02 16.23
CA GLU A 24 2.59 1.81 15.56
C GLU A 24 1.48 2.08 14.55
N LEU A 25 0.51 2.93 14.89
CA LEU A 25 -0.60 3.33 14.02
C LEU A 25 -0.07 3.92 12.71
N LEU A 26 0.92 4.82 12.79
CA LEU A 26 1.55 5.40 11.61
C LEU A 26 2.26 4.33 10.76
N ARG A 27 3.03 3.44 11.40
CA ARG A 27 3.75 2.39 10.69
C ARG A 27 2.80 1.43 9.99
N VAL A 28 1.82 0.89 10.72
CA VAL A 28 0.82 -0.05 10.19
C VAL A 28 -0.03 0.63 9.12
N GLY A 29 -0.52 1.85 9.40
CA GLY A 29 -1.41 2.64 8.55
C GLY A 29 -0.92 3.02 7.16
N THR A 30 0.36 2.78 6.87
CA THR A 30 0.98 3.03 5.56
C THR A 30 1.18 1.76 4.73
N VAL A 31 1.00 0.58 5.33
CA VAL A 31 1.15 -0.71 4.67
C VAL A 31 -0.07 -1.01 3.79
N LYS A 32 0.16 -1.60 2.61
CA LYS A 32 -0.86 -1.92 1.60
C LYS A 32 -0.71 -3.35 1.08
N GLY A 33 -1.67 -3.80 0.27
CA GLY A 33 -1.64 -5.11 -0.40
C GLY A 33 -2.21 -6.25 0.43
N PHE A 34 -3.32 -6.00 1.12
CA PHE A 34 -4.10 -7.02 1.83
C PHE A 34 -5.44 -7.23 1.15
N LYS A 35 -5.94 -8.48 1.11
CA LYS A 35 -7.19 -8.82 0.42
C LYS A 35 -8.45 -8.30 1.12
N TYR A 36 -8.45 -8.34 2.45
CA TYR A 36 -9.68 -8.12 3.22
C TYR A 36 -9.83 -6.70 3.74
N PHE A 37 -8.78 -5.90 3.70
CA PHE A 37 -8.85 -4.53 4.17
C PHE A 37 -7.84 -3.64 3.46
N ALA A 38 -8.17 -2.36 3.40
CA ALA A 38 -7.27 -1.30 3.00
C ALA A 38 -7.25 -0.24 4.10
N MET A 39 -6.13 0.46 4.24
CA MET A 39 -5.99 1.51 5.24
C MET A 39 -5.29 2.73 4.68
N TYR A 40 -5.59 3.87 5.29
CA TYR A 40 -4.84 5.10 5.08
C TYR A 40 -4.86 5.97 6.34
N MET A 41 -3.81 6.76 6.52
CA MET A 41 -3.73 7.73 7.60
C MET A 41 -4.57 8.97 7.26
N ARG A 42 -5.55 9.29 8.11
CA ARG A 42 -6.35 10.52 8.00
C ARG A 42 -5.70 11.67 8.77
N GLY A 43 -5.03 11.37 9.87
CA GLY A 43 -4.31 12.34 10.68
C GLY A 43 -3.28 11.66 11.58
N ARG A 44 -2.62 12.45 12.43
CA ARG A 44 -1.57 11.92 13.32
C ARG A 44 -2.08 10.85 14.31
N GLU A 45 -3.33 10.98 14.75
CA GLU A 45 -3.97 10.09 15.73
C GLU A 45 -5.13 9.31 15.13
N GLU A 46 -5.34 9.40 13.81
CA GLU A 46 -6.53 8.93 13.10
C GLU A 46 -6.15 8.10 11.86
N MET A 47 -6.68 6.88 11.78
CA MET A 47 -6.50 5.97 10.66
C MET A 47 -7.85 5.46 10.18
N MET A 48 -8.03 5.45 8.86
CA MET A 48 -9.22 4.93 8.21
C MET A 48 -8.95 3.50 7.76
N ILE A 49 -9.91 2.62 7.98
CA ILE A 49 -9.81 1.19 7.66
C ILE A 49 -11.06 0.82 6.86
N SER A 50 -10.90 0.47 5.60
CA SER A 50 -11.95 -0.14 4.80
C SER A 50 -11.81 -1.65 4.88
N VAL A 51 -12.87 -2.36 5.26
CA VAL A 51 -12.88 -3.82 5.41
C VAL A 51 -13.94 -4.42 4.50
N LEU A 52 -13.57 -5.44 3.74
CA LEU A 52 -14.46 -6.13 2.83
C LEU A 52 -15.58 -6.86 3.59
N ASN A 53 -16.80 -6.74 3.08
CA ASN A 53 -18.01 -7.32 3.66
C ASN A 53 -18.14 -8.81 3.32
N GLU A 54 -17.82 -9.18 2.09
CA GLU A 54 -17.89 -10.56 1.61
C GLU A 54 -16.62 -10.83 0.83
N PRO A 55 -15.85 -11.90 1.15
CA PRO A 55 -14.68 -12.25 0.37
C PRO A 55 -15.13 -12.50 -1.08
N GLN A 56 -14.63 -11.69 -2.02
CA GLN A 56 -14.81 -11.99 -3.45
C GLN A 56 -14.17 -13.36 -3.72
N GLY A 57 -15.01 -14.35 -4.03
CA GLY A 57 -14.59 -15.64 -4.56
C GLY A 57 -15.19 -16.86 -3.87
N VAL A 58 -16.42 -17.22 -4.25
CA VAL A 58 -16.71 -18.55 -4.79
C VAL A 58 -17.76 -18.38 -5.88
N ASP A 59 -17.34 -18.21 -7.14
CA ASP A 59 -18.19 -18.60 -8.26
C ASP A 59 -18.49 -20.09 -8.07
N ASN A 60 -19.72 -20.41 -7.69
CA ASN A 60 -20.20 -21.78 -7.53
C ASN A 60 -20.44 -22.46 -8.90
N SER A 61 -19.69 -22.07 -9.94
CA SER A 61 -19.81 -22.56 -11.32
C SER A 61 -19.08 -23.88 -11.53
N TYR A 62 -19.22 -24.83 -10.61
CA TYR A 62 -18.83 -26.23 -10.83
C TYR A 62 -19.77 -27.15 -10.04
N VAL A 63 -21.05 -27.12 -10.37
CA VAL A 63 -21.90 -28.30 -10.19
C VAL A 63 -22.33 -28.76 -11.58
N THR A 64 -21.77 -29.90 -11.93
CA THR A 64 -22.00 -30.71 -13.11
C THR A 64 -23.47 -30.83 -13.52
N ASP A 65 -23.69 -30.73 -14.83
CA ASP A 65 -24.89 -31.07 -15.59
C ASP A 65 -25.71 -32.24 -15.01
N THR A 66 -27.03 -32.07 -14.99
CA THR A 66 -27.96 -32.98 -15.70
C THR A 66 -29.39 -32.45 -15.71
N SER A 67 -30.02 -32.57 -16.89
CA SER A 67 -31.46 -32.47 -17.22
C SER A 67 -32.09 -31.09 -17.52
N LEU A 68 -32.04 -30.75 -18.81
CA LEU A 68 -33.16 -30.34 -19.67
C LEU A 68 -34.55 -30.39 -18.97
N PHE A 69 -35.26 -29.26 -18.83
CA PHE A 69 -36.70 -29.06 -19.14
C PHE A 69 -37.13 -27.61 -18.82
N ASN A 70 -37.64 -26.95 -19.87
CA ASN A 70 -38.69 -25.91 -19.94
C ASN A 70 -38.82 -24.80 -18.88
N PHE A 71 -38.63 -23.59 -19.40
CA PHE A 71 -39.47 -22.39 -19.25
C PHE A 71 -40.85 -22.65 -18.60
N ASP A 72 -41.04 -22.20 -17.35
CA ASP A 72 -42.16 -21.34 -16.93
C ASP A 72 -42.13 -21.10 -15.40
N THR A 73 -42.25 -19.82 -15.02
CA THR A 73 -42.70 -19.30 -13.71
C THR A 73 -42.31 -20.08 -12.44
N VAL A 74 -41.17 -19.73 -11.83
CA VAL A 74 -40.93 -19.98 -10.41
C VAL A 74 -40.18 -18.81 -9.79
N THR A 75 -40.84 -18.20 -8.81
CA THR A 75 -40.41 -17.32 -7.70
C THR A 75 -38.92 -16.96 -7.56
N PRO A 76 -38.59 -15.71 -7.18
CA PRO A 76 -37.21 -15.35 -6.86
C PRO A 76 -36.71 -16.24 -5.71
N SER A 77 -35.73 -17.09 -6.01
CA SER A 77 -35.05 -17.94 -5.04
C SER A 77 -34.40 -17.06 -3.96
N PRO A 78 -34.62 -17.36 -2.67
CA PRO A 78 -33.98 -16.67 -1.56
C PRO A 78 -32.59 -17.26 -1.35
N THR A 79 -31.69 -17.05 -2.30
CA THR A 79 -30.29 -17.44 -2.14
C THR A 79 -29.54 -16.29 -1.48
N ASP A 80 -29.47 -16.36 -0.15
CA ASP A 80 -28.40 -15.87 0.72
C ASP A 80 -27.89 -14.44 0.56
N SER A 81 -28.72 -13.53 0.05
CA SER A 81 -28.61 -12.12 0.44
C SER A 81 -28.92 -12.05 1.93
N LEU A 82 -27.89 -11.87 2.75
CA LEU A 82 -28.00 -11.61 4.18
C LEU A 82 -28.76 -10.29 4.40
N THR A 83 -30.09 -10.38 4.34
CA THR A 83 -31.00 -9.38 4.88
C THR A 83 -30.60 -9.11 6.33
N ALA A 84 -30.80 -7.88 6.82
CA ALA A 84 -30.43 -7.40 8.16
C ALA A 84 -30.85 -8.31 9.36
N ALA A 85 -31.69 -9.32 9.11
CA ALA A 85 -32.17 -10.33 10.06
C ALA A 85 -31.15 -11.43 10.44
N SER A 86 -30.05 -11.62 9.70
CA SER A 86 -29.03 -12.65 9.98
C SER A 86 -27.75 -12.13 10.66
N LEU A 87 -27.63 -10.82 10.86
CA LEU A 87 -26.43 -10.22 11.47
C LEU A 87 -26.45 -10.40 13.00
N PRO A 88 -25.32 -10.77 13.65
CA PRO A 88 -25.32 -11.50 14.93
C PRO A 88 -25.36 -10.63 16.19
N TYR A 89 -25.38 -9.30 16.07
CA TYR A 89 -25.09 -8.42 17.21
C TYR A 89 -26.22 -7.41 17.50
N ASP A 90 -26.79 -7.54 18.70
CA ASP A 90 -27.63 -6.48 19.29
C ASP A 90 -26.79 -5.20 19.43
N LYS A 91 -27.36 -4.04 19.11
CA LYS A 91 -26.79 -2.71 19.34
C LYS A 91 -26.21 -2.56 20.74
N ARG A 92 -26.89 -3.13 21.75
CA ARG A 92 -26.43 -3.13 23.16
C ARG A 92 -25.11 -3.89 23.36
N SER A 93 -24.77 -4.78 22.44
CA SER A 93 -23.56 -5.58 22.49
C SER A 93 -22.38 -4.96 21.73
N LEU A 94 -22.65 -4.26 20.62
CA LEU A 94 -21.59 -3.81 19.72
C LEU A 94 -21.25 -2.31 19.85
N MET A 95 -22.17 -1.46 20.31
CA MET A 95 -21.91 -0.02 20.52
C MET A 95 -21.64 0.30 21.99
N LEU A 96 -20.77 1.27 22.28
CA LEU A 96 -20.64 1.78 23.64
C LEU A 96 -21.91 2.52 24.06
N SER A 97 -22.49 2.15 25.20
CA SER A 97 -23.65 2.87 25.75
C SER A 97 -23.31 4.33 26.04
N ARG A 98 -24.29 5.23 25.90
CA ARG A 98 -24.16 6.65 26.26
C ARG A 98 -23.64 6.85 27.68
N ARG A 99 -24.08 6.03 28.64
CA ARG A 99 -23.60 6.05 30.03
C ARG A 99 -22.10 5.72 30.12
N THR A 100 -21.63 4.76 29.34
CA THR A 100 -20.21 4.40 29.25
C THR A 100 -19.40 5.54 28.65
N GLN A 101 -19.89 6.16 27.56
CA GLN A 101 -19.22 7.28 26.92
C GLN A 101 -19.08 8.50 27.84
N LEU A 102 -20.12 8.83 28.63
CA LEU A 102 -20.08 9.90 29.63
C LEU A 102 -19.03 9.66 30.72
N LYS A 103 -18.85 8.41 31.15
CA LYS A 103 -17.80 8.07 32.13
C LYS A 103 -16.40 8.21 31.53
N LEU A 104 -16.25 7.89 30.25
CA LEU A 104 -14.97 7.90 29.55
C LEU A 104 -14.52 9.30 29.12
N SER A 105 -15.46 10.23 28.90
CA SER A 105 -15.14 11.59 28.48
C SER A 105 -14.47 12.44 29.57
N GLY A 106 -14.52 12.00 30.84
CA GLY A 106 -14.08 12.79 31.99
C GLY A 106 -14.93 14.04 32.25
N LEU A 107 -15.99 14.26 31.44
CA LEU A 107 -16.92 15.39 31.48
C LEU A 107 -18.36 14.92 31.68
N GLY A 108 -18.54 13.71 32.22
CA GLY A 108 -19.85 13.09 32.46
C GLY A 108 -20.81 13.97 33.27
N ASP A 109 -20.29 14.73 34.24
CA ASP A 109 -21.05 15.68 35.06
C ASP A 109 -21.61 16.86 34.23
N LYS A 110 -21.03 17.15 33.07
CA LYS A 110 -21.53 18.15 32.11
C LYS A 110 -22.43 17.54 31.04
N GLY A 111 -22.73 16.24 31.12
CA GLY A 111 -23.56 15.53 30.13
C GLY A 111 -22.90 15.36 28.75
N ILE A 112 -21.60 15.63 28.62
CA ILE A 112 -20.86 15.57 27.37
C ILE A 112 -20.20 14.19 27.25
N GLY A 113 -20.66 13.37 26.32
CA GLY A 113 -20.08 12.06 26.00
C GLY A 113 -18.73 12.17 25.28
N LEU A 114 -18.26 11.07 24.69
CA LEU A 114 -17.20 11.17 23.70
C LEU A 114 -17.75 12.04 22.55
N PRO A 115 -17.12 13.17 22.16
CA PRO A 115 -17.59 13.97 21.04
C PRO A 115 -17.78 13.09 19.80
N PRO A 116 -18.79 13.42 18.97
CA PRO A 116 -19.04 12.70 17.74
C PRO A 116 -17.78 12.71 16.90
N ALA A 117 -17.48 11.59 16.30
CA ALA A 117 -16.27 11.45 15.53
C ALA A 117 -16.35 12.37 14.28
N SER A 118 -15.25 13.02 13.91
CA SER A 118 -15.16 14.04 12.85
C SER A 118 -16.00 13.71 11.59
N PRO A 119 -16.70 14.68 10.95
CA PRO A 119 -17.55 14.41 9.79
C PRO A 119 -16.79 13.67 8.66
N SER A 120 -17.49 12.76 7.98
CA SER A 120 -16.96 11.85 6.95
C SER A 120 -17.46 12.16 5.53
N ASP A 121 -18.13 13.30 5.32
CA ASP A 121 -18.98 13.55 4.14
C ASP A 121 -18.27 13.45 2.78
N ASN A 122 -16.95 13.68 2.71
CA ASN A 122 -16.18 13.55 1.47
C ASN A 122 -15.47 12.19 1.29
N GLU A 123 -15.40 11.35 2.33
CA GLU A 123 -14.72 10.04 2.29
C GLU A 123 -15.67 8.90 1.85
N MET A 124 -16.98 9.17 1.79
CA MET A 124 -17.99 8.20 1.36
C MET A 124 -18.08 8.03 -0.17
N ALA A 125 -17.54 8.96 -0.94
CA ALA A 125 -17.73 9.01 -2.40
C ALA A 125 -16.95 7.95 -3.20
N SER A 126 -15.98 7.27 -2.58
CA SER A 126 -15.16 6.21 -3.23
C SER A 126 -15.44 4.81 -2.69
N GLN A 127 -16.56 4.63 -1.98
CA GLN A 127 -16.89 3.37 -1.33
C GLN A 127 -17.24 2.31 -2.37
N MET A 128 -16.44 1.24 -2.42
CA MET A 128 -16.93 0.00 -3.01
C MET A 128 -18.07 -0.49 -2.14
N GLU A 129 -19.25 -0.70 -2.74
CA GLU A 129 -20.50 -1.11 -2.08
C GLU A 129 -20.33 -2.37 -1.20
N ASN A 130 -19.30 -3.17 -1.51
CA ASN A 130 -18.93 -4.37 -0.79
C ASN A 130 -17.99 -4.15 0.41
N SER A 131 -17.76 -2.92 0.89
CA SER A 131 -16.80 -2.65 1.97
C SER A 131 -17.36 -1.72 3.05
N THR A 132 -17.02 -1.99 4.32
CA THR A 132 -17.36 -1.16 5.48
C THR A 132 -16.17 -0.33 5.93
N LEU A 133 -16.39 0.97 6.08
CA LEU A 133 -15.38 1.94 6.48
C LEU A 133 -15.43 2.19 7.99
N PHE A 134 -14.27 2.20 8.63
CA PHE A 134 -14.08 2.48 10.04
C PHE A 134 -13.06 3.61 10.25
N LEU A 135 -13.23 4.37 11.32
CA LEU A 135 -12.21 5.27 11.85
C LEU A 135 -11.65 4.65 13.13
N LEU A 136 -10.36 4.34 13.14
CA LEU A 136 -9.59 4.05 14.35
C LEU A 136 -8.90 5.34 14.81
N ALA A 137 -9.20 5.79 16.02
CA ALA A 137 -8.54 6.97 16.57
C ALA A 137 -8.10 6.77 18.03
N GLY A 138 -6.91 7.29 18.34
CA GLY A 138 -6.31 7.25 19.66
C GLY A 138 -6.18 8.63 20.29
N TYR A 139 -7.26 9.38 20.45
CA TYR A 139 -7.15 10.76 20.93
C TYR A 139 -6.59 10.85 22.35
N GLY A 140 -5.65 11.77 22.56
CA GLY A 140 -5.03 12.01 23.86
C GLY A 140 -6.03 12.30 24.99
N ARG A 141 -7.18 12.91 24.67
CA ARG A 141 -8.26 13.19 25.65
C ARG A 141 -8.78 11.92 26.33
N TYR A 142 -8.79 10.78 25.64
CA TYR A 142 -9.35 9.54 26.18
C TYR A 142 -8.30 8.57 26.73
N ASN A 143 -7.02 8.80 26.41
CA ASN A 143 -5.90 7.94 26.80
C ASN A 143 -6.04 6.47 26.34
N CYS A 144 -6.90 6.18 25.35
CA CYS A 144 -7.07 4.84 24.75
C CYS A 144 -7.68 4.94 23.34
N PRO A 145 -7.45 3.92 22.49
CA PRO A 145 -8.02 3.88 21.14
C PRO A 145 -9.51 3.52 21.14
N TYR A 146 -10.23 4.05 20.15
CA TYR A 146 -11.62 3.72 19.84
C TYR A 146 -11.81 3.57 18.33
N VAL A 147 -12.83 2.80 17.95
CA VAL A 147 -13.20 2.59 16.55
C VAL A 147 -14.63 3.06 16.32
N TRP A 148 -14.86 3.82 15.27
CA TRP A 148 -16.19 4.25 14.83
C TRP A 148 -16.52 3.64 13.48
N VAL A 149 -17.79 3.27 13.29
CA VAL A 149 -18.32 2.90 11.97
C VAL A 149 -18.56 4.18 11.18
N ARG A 150 -18.19 4.19 9.90
CA ARG A 150 -18.34 5.34 8.98
C ARG A 150 -19.22 5.03 7.77
N SER A 151 -19.41 3.76 7.45
CA SER A 151 -20.38 3.31 6.43
C SER A 151 -21.06 2.00 6.84
N ASN A 152 -22.10 1.61 6.12
CA ASN A 152 -22.82 0.33 6.31
C ASN A 152 -23.24 0.05 7.76
N HIS A 153 -23.72 1.08 8.47
CA HIS A 153 -24.08 0.97 9.89
C HIS A 153 -25.18 -0.07 10.11
N GLU A 154 -26.15 -0.09 9.21
CA GLU A 154 -27.27 -1.02 9.16
C GLU A 154 -26.84 -2.49 8.98
N ARG A 155 -25.65 -2.73 8.40
CA ARG A 155 -25.07 -4.07 8.25
C ARG A 155 -24.43 -4.57 9.54
N LEU A 156 -23.84 -3.70 10.36
CA LEU A 156 -23.19 -4.14 11.59
C LEU A 156 -24.08 -4.03 12.82
N VAL A 157 -25.06 -3.13 12.78
CA VAL A 157 -25.93 -2.81 13.89
C VAL A 157 -27.37 -2.71 13.37
N ARG A 158 -28.29 -3.48 13.96
CA ARG A 158 -29.72 -3.28 13.73
C ARG A 158 -30.15 -1.95 14.35
N MET A 159 -30.10 -0.87 13.57
CA MET A 159 -30.50 0.46 14.03
C MET A 159 -31.99 0.68 13.82
N SER A 160 -32.72 1.07 14.86
CA SER A 160 -34.09 1.58 14.72
C SER A 160 -34.09 3.06 14.31
N ARG A 161 -35.21 3.60 13.84
CA ARG A 161 -35.31 5.00 13.38
C ARG A 161 -35.03 6.03 14.49
N GLU A 162 -35.17 5.66 15.76
CA GLU A 162 -34.89 6.51 16.92
C GLU A 162 -33.39 6.52 17.30
N ASP A 163 -32.59 5.64 16.68
CA ASP A 163 -31.19 5.39 17.03
C ASP A 163 -30.17 6.17 16.20
N ILE A 164 -30.60 7.14 15.38
CA ILE A 164 -29.72 7.89 14.45
C ILE A 164 -28.57 8.58 15.20
N TYR A 165 -28.82 9.07 16.42
CA TYR A 165 -27.81 9.70 17.27
C TYR A 165 -26.71 8.75 17.75
N ASP A 166 -26.92 7.44 17.66
CA ASP A 166 -25.92 6.43 18.04
C ASP A 166 -25.00 6.02 16.89
N LYS A 167 -25.19 6.57 15.67
CA LYS A 167 -24.23 6.38 14.56
C LYS A 167 -22.83 6.88 14.90
N ASP A 168 -22.74 7.90 15.74
CA ASP A 168 -21.45 8.47 16.18
C ASP A 168 -20.87 7.78 17.43
N SER A 169 -21.50 6.70 17.90
CA SER A 169 -20.98 5.95 19.04
C SER A 169 -19.86 4.99 18.60
N PRO A 170 -18.76 4.88 19.36
CA PRO A 170 -17.71 3.93 19.02
C PRO A 170 -18.15 2.49 19.29
N LEU A 171 -17.52 1.57 18.56
CA LEU A 171 -17.62 0.13 18.74
C LEU A 171 -17.06 -0.31 20.08
N ARG A 172 -17.71 -1.32 20.66
CA ARG A 172 -17.27 -2.07 21.82
C ARG A 172 -16.48 -3.30 21.35
N LEU A 173 -15.24 -3.07 20.95
CA LEU A 173 -14.30 -4.13 20.58
C LEU A 173 -13.62 -4.71 21.82
N ARG A 174 -13.26 -5.99 21.76
CA ARG A 174 -12.47 -6.65 22.80
C ARG A 174 -11.06 -6.07 22.87
N SER A 175 -10.44 -5.85 21.71
CA SER A 175 -9.09 -5.28 21.55
C SER A 175 -8.97 -3.89 22.17
N THR A 176 -10.00 -3.04 22.04
CA THR A 176 -10.01 -1.66 22.58
C THR A 176 -10.70 -1.52 23.93
N SER A 177 -11.10 -2.62 24.56
CA SER A 177 -11.78 -2.56 25.86
C SER A 177 -10.87 -1.96 26.94
N ASN A 178 -11.45 -1.14 27.84
CA ASN A 178 -10.69 -0.41 28.87
C ASN A 178 -9.85 -1.34 29.76
N ALA A 179 -10.42 -2.49 30.13
CA ALA A 179 -9.72 -3.50 30.95
C ALA A 179 -8.50 -4.05 30.23
N LYS A 180 -8.64 -4.42 28.95
CA LYS A 180 -7.53 -4.96 28.15
C LYS A 180 -6.48 -3.88 27.92
N TRP A 181 -6.89 -2.67 27.53
CA TRP A 181 -5.98 -1.54 27.31
C TRP A 181 -5.18 -1.15 28.56
N LYS A 182 -5.73 -1.26 29.77
CA LYS A 182 -4.97 -0.96 30.99
C LYS A 182 -3.93 -2.03 31.32
N ASN A 183 -4.26 -3.30 31.07
CA ASN A 183 -3.53 -4.43 31.63
C ASN A 183 -2.60 -5.14 30.61
N GLU A 184 -2.87 -5.04 29.31
CA GLU A 184 -2.18 -5.79 28.27
C GLU A 184 -1.66 -4.86 27.19
N GLU A 185 -0.51 -5.15 26.57
CA GLU A 185 -0.09 -4.46 25.35
C GLU A 185 -1.07 -4.80 24.22
N ILE A 186 -1.56 -3.76 23.53
CA ILE A 186 -2.54 -3.90 22.46
C ILE A 186 -1.92 -3.34 21.20
N HIS A 187 -1.86 -4.17 20.18
CA HIS A 187 -1.34 -3.78 18.89
C HIS A 187 -2.45 -3.38 17.92
N VAL A 188 -2.15 -2.48 17.00
CA VAL A 188 -3.07 -2.01 15.95
C VAL A 188 -3.60 -3.17 15.10
N TRP A 189 -2.75 -4.15 14.78
CA TRP A 189 -3.17 -5.31 13.99
C TRP A 189 -4.18 -6.19 14.72
N GLU A 190 -4.20 -6.24 16.06
CA GLU A 190 -5.26 -6.96 16.79
C GLU A 190 -6.63 -6.33 16.57
N ILE A 191 -6.70 -5.01 16.50
CA ILE A 191 -7.92 -4.25 16.21
C ILE A 191 -8.36 -4.55 14.77
N ILE A 192 -7.43 -4.47 13.80
CA ILE A 192 -7.70 -4.78 12.38
C ILE A 192 -8.24 -6.20 12.24
N ARG A 193 -7.61 -7.19 12.89
CA ARG A 193 -8.07 -8.59 12.88
C ARG A 193 -9.49 -8.73 13.40
N GLU A 194 -9.81 -8.06 14.49
CA GLU A 194 -11.16 -8.09 15.06
C GLU A 194 -12.19 -7.48 14.10
N LEU A 195 -11.83 -6.38 13.42
CA LEU A 195 -12.68 -5.77 12.39
C LEU A 195 -12.88 -6.66 11.16
N VAL A 196 -11.82 -7.32 10.67
CA VAL A 196 -11.93 -8.31 9.58
C VAL A 196 -12.90 -9.41 9.98
N LYS A 197 -12.68 -10.06 11.14
CA LYS A 197 -13.57 -11.12 11.65
C LYS A 197 -15.02 -10.65 11.84
N LEU A 198 -15.24 -9.39 12.17
CA LEU A 198 -16.57 -8.79 12.32
C LEU A 198 -17.26 -8.59 10.97
N CYS A 199 -16.53 -8.20 9.94
CA CYS A 199 -17.09 -7.84 8.64
C CYS A 199 -17.28 -9.00 7.68
N THR A 200 -16.46 -10.06 7.77
CA THR A 200 -16.45 -11.19 6.83
C THR A 200 -17.16 -12.42 7.40
N ALA A 201 -18.06 -13.02 6.63
CA ALA A 201 -18.72 -14.27 6.98
C ALA A 201 -18.60 -15.30 5.83
N PRO A 202 -17.99 -16.49 6.06
CA PRO A 202 -17.27 -16.87 7.28
C PRO A 202 -16.00 -16.02 7.49
N PRO A 203 -15.48 -15.90 8.73
CA PRO A 203 -14.20 -15.23 8.97
C PRO A 203 -13.06 -15.91 8.19
N PRO A 204 -12.15 -15.15 7.55
CA PRO A 204 -11.07 -15.71 6.77
C PRO A 204 -10.09 -16.47 7.67
N ARG A 205 -9.46 -17.50 7.08
CA ARG A 205 -8.42 -18.28 7.76
C ARG A 205 -7.19 -17.43 8.06
N ASN A 206 -6.84 -16.52 7.15
CA ASN A 206 -5.80 -15.51 7.34
C ASN A 206 -6.42 -14.11 7.27
N PRO A 207 -6.64 -13.42 8.40
CA PRO A 207 -7.19 -12.06 8.38
C PRO A 207 -6.23 -11.05 7.72
N PHE A 208 -4.94 -11.37 7.59
CA PHE A 208 -3.89 -10.56 6.98
C PHE A 208 -3.42 -11.14 5.64
N GLU A 209 -4.32 -11.82 4.91
CA GLU A 209 -3.96 -12.43 3.63
C GLU A 209 -3.42 -11.39 2.65
N VAL A 210 -2.24 -11.68 2.13
CA VAL A 210 -1.54 -10.82 1.18
C VAL A 210 -2.21 -10.93 -0.19
N ASP A 211 -2.48 -9.78 -0.80
CA ASP A 211 -2.94 -9.72 -2.18
C ASP A 211 -1.73 -9.71 -3.12
N PHE A 212 -1.31 -10.90 -3.57
CA PHE A 212 -0.18 -11.01 -4.49
C PHE A 212 -0.47 -10.41 -5.87
N GLU A 213 -1.72 -10.41 -6.30
CA GLU A 213 -2.12 -9.77 -7.56
C GLU A 213 -1.92 -8.26 -7.49
N TYR A 214 -2.21 -7.63 -6.34
CA TYR A 214 -1.85 -6.23 -6.12
C TYR A 214 -0.35 -5.97 -6.34
N TYR A 215 0.53 -6.84 -5.84
CA TYR A 215 1.98 -6.68 -6.06
C TYR A 215 2.36 -6.86 -7.53
N ASP A 216 1.75 -7.80 -8.26
CA ASP A 216 2.05 -8.02 -9.68
C ASP A 216 1.83 -6.76 -10.54
N HIS A 217 0.87 -5.92 -10.15
CA HIS A 217 0.51 -4.69 -10.86
C HIS A 217 1.31 -3.45 -10.42
N LEU A 218 2.13 -3.53 -9.37
CA LEU A 218 2.94 -2.41 -8.91
C LEU A 218 4.22 -2.21 -9.75
N PRO A 219 4.64 -0.95 -10.01
CA PRO A 219 5.98 -0.66 -10.51
C PRO A 219 7.06 -1.25 -9.59
N LEU A 220 8.18 -1.71 -10.16
CA LEU A 220 9.22 -2.44 -9.42
C LEU A 220 9.67 -1.75 -8.13
N GLN A 221 9.92 -0.44 -8.17
CA GLN A 221 10.39 0.33 -7.01
C GLN A 221 9.34 0.40 -5.88
N GLU A 222 8.07 0.60 -6.26
CA GLU A 222 6.95 0.61 -5.33
C GLU A 222 6.71 -0.78 -4.77
N ARG A 223 6.83 -1.83 -5.60
CA ARG A 223 6.71 -3.23 -5.19
C ARG A 223 7.74 -3.60 -4.15
N ILE A 224 9.00 -3.22 -4.33
CA ILE A 224 10.09 -3.43 -3.37
C ILE A 224 9.79 -2.72 -2.04
N THR A 225 9.36 -1.46 -2.10
CA THR A 225 9.08 -0.65 -0.90
C THR A 225 7.88 -1.20 -0.13
N ASN A 226 6.78 -1.47 -0.83
CA ASN A 226 5.56 -2.02 -0.22
C ASN A 226 5.80 -3.42 0.34
N SER A 227 6.51 -4.29 -0.39
CA SER A 227 6.78 -5.65 0.08
C SER A 227 7.68 -5.65 1.31
N ALA A 228 8.70 -4.78 1.39
CA ALA A 228 9.52 -4.63 2.59
C ALA A 228 8.69 -4.21 3.82
N ALA A 229 7.83 -3.22 3.66
CA ALA A 229 6.96 -2.73 4.73
C ALA A 229 5.98 -3.82 5.21
N THR A 230 5.36 -4.53 4.28
CA THR A 230 4.45 -5.64 4.58
C THR A 230 5.17 -6.80 5.25
N ILE A 231 6.34 -7.21 4.75
CA ILE A 231 7.19 -8.24 5.38
C ILE A 231 7.50 -7.86 6.84
N SER A 232 7.91 -6.62 7.09
CA SER A 232 8.21 -6.14 8.45
C SER A 232 6.98 -6.25 9.36
N LEU A 233 5.79 -5.90 8.87
CA LEU A 233 4.55 -6.02 9.64
C LEU A 233 4.18 -7.49 9.91
N LEU A 234 4.25 -8.35 8.90
CA LEU A 234 3.93 -9.77 9.06
C LEU A 234 4.89 -10.47 10.04
N GLN A 235 6.16 -10.10 10.05
CA GLN A 235 7.14 -10.60 11.03
C GLN A 235 6.75 -10.24 12.46
N GLU A 236 6.31 -9.00 12.70
CA GLU A 236 5.85 -8.55 14.02
C GLU A 236 4.56 -9.26 14.45
N ILE A 237 3.61 -9.45 13.53
CA ILE A 237 2.37 -10.21 13.80
C ILE A 237 2.70 -11.63 14.24
N VAL A 238 3.59 -12.32 13.51
CA VAL A 238 4.03 -13.69 13.83
C VAL A 238 4.79 -13.76 15.15
N ALA A 239 5.62 -12.76 15.46
CA ALA A 239 6.39 -12.72 16.70
C ALA A 239 5.51 -12.47 17.94
N THR A 240 4.40 -11.75 17.77
CA THR A 240 3.58 -11.27 18.90
C THR A 240 2.40 -12.19 19.23
N ASP A 241 1.69 -12.73 18.23
CA ASP A 241 0.49 -13.56 18.50
C ASP A 241 0.84 -15.05 18.68
N VAL A 242 1.26 -15.40 19.90
CA VAL A 242 1.58 -16.78 20.29
C VAL A 242 0.30 -17.62 20.54
N ALA A 243 -0.84 -16.96 20.78
CA ALA A 243 -2.06 -17.58 21.28
C ALA A 243 -2.94 -18.19 20.18
N ASP A 244 -2.99 -17.57 19.00
CA ASP A 244 -3.79 -18.04 17.87
C ASP A 244 -2.89 -18.61 16.76
N ARG A 245 -2.37 -19.81 17.01
CA ARG A 245 -1.47 -20.53 16.09
C ARG A 245 -2.11 -20.85 14.74
N SER A 246 -3.44 -20.83 14.65
CA SER A 246 -4.18 -21.28 13.48
C SER A 246 -4.02 -20.34 12.29
N TYR A 247 -4.20 -19.04 12.49
CA TYR A 247 -3.98 -18.05 11.42
C TYR A 247 -2.50 -17.69 11.28
N THR A 248 -1.72 -17.76 12.36
CA THR A 248 -0.28 -17.42 12.34
C THR A 248 0.50 -18.31 11.38
N ALA A 249 0.15 -19.60 11.28
CA ALA A 249 0.73 -20.49 10.27
C ALA A 249 0.46 -19.99 8.83
N LYS A 250 -0.74 -19.45 8.57
CA LYS A 250 -1.11 -18.88 7.26
C LYS A 250 -0.42 -17.56 6.97
N VAL A 251 -0.25 -16.70 7.98
CA VAL A 251 0.57 -15.49 7.86
C VAL A 251 2.03 -15.85 7.53
N LEU A 252 2.56 -16.92 8.10
CA LEU A 252 3.92 -17.38 7.82
C LEU A 252 4.08 -17.90 6.38
N GLU A 253 3.08 -18.58 5.84
CA GLU A 253 3.03 -18.99 4.43
C GLU A 253 3.12 -17.76 3.50
N ASP A 254 2.28 -16.75 3.73
CA ASP A 254 2.28 -15.51 2.94
C ASP A 254 3.59 -14.72 3.10
N LEU A 255 4.12 -14.64 4.33
CA LEU A 255 5.40 -14.00 4.61
C LEU A 255 6.53 -14.66 3.81
N HIS A 256 6.56 -15.99 3.72
CA HIS A 256 7.58 -16.70 2.97
C HIS A 256 7.48 -16.40 1.46
N LEU A 257 6.27 -16.45 0.90
CA LEU A 257 6.05 -16.16 -0.51
C LEU A 257 6.39 -14.71 -0.85
N LEU A 258 5.94 -13.75 -0.05
CA LEU A 258 6.24 -12.33 -0.25
C LEU A 258 7.74 -12.04 -0.12
N THR A 259 8.43 -12.69 0.81
CA THR A 259 9.90 -12.58 0.95
C THR A 259 10.61 -13.08 -0.31
N LYS A 260 10.15 -14.19 -0.90
CA LYS A 260 10.71 -14.70 -2.16
C LYS A 260 10.54 -13.69 -3.29
N ILE A 261 9.36 -13.10 -3.43
CA ILE A 261 9.07 -12.07 -4.45
C ILE A 261 9.97 -10.84 -4.22
N HIS A 262 10.05 -10.34 -2.98
CA HIS A 262 10.87 -9.19 -2.62
C HIS A 262 12.35 -9.37 -2.98
N LEU A 263 12.92 -10.54 -2.69
CA LEU A 263 14.31 -10.85 -3.03
C LEU A 263 14.53 -10.98 -4.54
N GLN A 264 13.55 -11.47 -5.29
CA GLN A 264 13.60 -11.51 -6.75
C GLN A 264 13.58 -10.09 -7.32
N ASP A 265 12.69 -9.23 -6.82
CA ASP A 265 12.59 -7.83 -7.26
C ASP A 265 13.87 -7.03 -6.98
N LEU A 266 14.47 -7.21 -5.80
CA LEU A 266 15.76 -6.59 -5.47
C LEU A 266 16.86 -7.01 -6.45
N ARG A 267 16.89 -8.28 -6.86
CA ARG A 267 17.84 -8.77 -7.87
C ARG A 267 17.58 -8.12 -9.22
N THR A 268 16.32 -8.04 -9.64
CA THR A 268 15.92 -7.37 -10.90
C THR A 268 16.36 -5.91 -10.89
N LEU A 269 16.11 -5.17 -9.81
CA LEU A 269 16.52 -3.77 -9.67
C LEU A 269 18.05 -3.59 -9.79
N ILE A 270 18.82 -4.46 -9.14
CA ILE A 270 20.30 -4.43 -9.23
C ILE A 270 20.76 -4.69 -10.67
N HIS A 271 20.10 -5.60 -11.39
CA HIS A 271 20.42 -5.87 -12.80
C HIS A 271 20.07 -4.69 -13.71
N GLU A 272 18.90 -4.07 -13.54
CA GLU A 272 18.48 -2.88 -14.28
C GLU A 272 19.43 -1.69 -14.06
N GLN A 273 19.91 -1.47 -12.83
CA GLN A 273 20.86 -0.39 -12.55
C GLN A 273 22.25 -0.62 -13.17
N ARG A 274 22.67 -1.87 -13.40
CA ARG A 274 23.96 -2.16 -14.04
C ARG A 274 23.96 -1.97 -15.54
N GLN A 275 22.84 -2.18 -16.23
CA GLN A 275 22.80 -2.13 -17.71
C GLN A 275 23.16 -0.75 -18.31
N PRO A 276 22.63 0.39 -17.82
CA PRO A 276 22.98 1.71 -18.35
C PRO A 276 24.47 2.01 -18.18
N SER A 277 25.02 1.63 -17.02
CA SER A 277 26.43 1.83 -16.70
C SER A 277 27.35 1.04 -17.63
N GLN A 278 26.98 -0.20 -17.96
CA GLN A 278 27.75 -1.05 -18.89
C GLN A 278 27.64 -0.59 -20.34
N LEU A 279 26.45 -0.18 -20.80
CA LEU A 279 26.23 0.33 -22.15
C LEU A 279 26.98 1.66 -22.38
N GLN A 280 26.95 2.56 -21.40
CA GLN A 280 27.67 3.83 -21.48
C GLN A 280 29.19 3.62 -21.48
N GLN A 281 29.69 2.66 -20.68
CA GLN A 281 31.12 2.31 -20.66
C GLN A 281 31.58 1.66 -21.98
N GLN A 282 30.75 0.80 -22.59
CA GLN A 282 31.01 0.23 -23.92
C GLN A 282 31.00 1.30 -25.03
N GLN A 283 30.02 2.20 -25.04
CA GLN A 283 29.98 3.30 -26.02
C GLN A 283 31.20 4.22 -25.90
N SER A 284 31.63 4.51 -24.67
CA SER A 284 32.83 5.31 -24.41
C SER A 284 34.10 4.64 -24.97
N GLN A 285 34.25 3.33 -24.75
CA GLN A 285 35.37 2.56 -25.32
C GLN A 285 35.33 2.51 -26.84
N GLN A 286 34.15 2.35 -27.44
CA GLN A 286 34.00 2.31 -28.89
C GLN A 286 34.33 3.67 -29.54
N GLN A 287 33.93 4.79 -28.91
CA GLN A 287 34.31 6.13 -29.37
C GLN A 287 35.81 6.38 -29.26
N GLN A 288 36.46 5.96 -28.17
CA GLN A 288 37.92 6.06 -28.06
C GLN A 288 38.64 5.24 -29.13
N LEU A 289 38.18 4.02 -29.42
CA LEU A 289 38.74 3.19 -30.49
C LEU A 289 38.58 3.84 -31.87
N GLN A 290 37.40 4.40 -32.18
CA GLN A 290 37.19 5.12 -33.45
C GLN A 290 38.05 6.37 -33.58
N GLN A 291 38.17 7.18 -32.52
CA GLN A 291 39.04 8.37 -32.54
C GLN A 291 40.51 7.98 -32.73
N SER A 292 40.96 6.91 -32.08
CA SER A 292 42.34 6.44 -32.23
C SER A 292 42.64 5.96 -33.66
N GLN A 293 41.72 5.23 -34.30
CA GLN A 293 41.86 4.84 -35.71
C GLN A 293 41.87 6.04 -36.65
N GLN A 294 40.99 7.02 -36.45
CA GLN A 294 40.96 8.23 -37.29
C GLN A 294 42.26 9.03 -37.17
N GLN A 295 42.79 9.20 -35.96
CA GLN A 295 44.08 9.88 -35.75
C GLN A 295 45.23 9.14 -36.43
N GLN A 296 45.23 7.80 -36.36
CA GLN A 296 46.27 6.98 -36.97
C GLN A 296 46.23 7.06 -38.51
N GLN A 297 45.04 7.05 -39.11
CA GLN A 297 44.88 7.29 -40.56
C GLN A 297 45.35 8.69 -40.96
N HIS A 298 45.02 9.71 -40.17
CA HIS A 298 45.43 11.09 -40.45
C HIS A 298 46.95 11.26 -40.39
N GLN A 299 47.62 10.61 -39.42
CA GLN A 299 49.08 10.58 -39.35
C GLN A 299 49.72 9.87 -40.55
N LEU A 300 49.19 8.72 -40.96
CA LEU A 300 49.64 7.99 -42.15
C LEU A 300 49.52 8.84 -43.41
N GLN A 301 48.40 9.54 -43.57
CA GLN A 301 48.15 10.41 -44.72
C GLN A 301 49.10 11.61 -44.73
N GLN A 302 49.38 12.22 -43.57
CA GLN A 302 50.39 13.29 -43.46
C GLN A 302 51.80 12.79 -43.81
N GLN A 303 52.20 11.61 -43.34
CA GLN A 303 53.50 11.03 -43.68
C GLN A 303 53.63 10.78 -45.18
N GLN A 304 52.61 10.21 -45.84
CA GLN A 304 52.61 10.03 -47.29
C GLN A 304 52.72 11.37 -48.03
N TRP A 305 52.01 12.39 -47.56
CA TRP A 305 52.05 13.73 -48.17
C TRP A 305 53.43 14.38 -48.06
N GLN A 306 54.09 14.24 -46.91
CA GLN A 306 55.46 14.71 -46.70
C GLN A 306 56.47 13.96 -47.59
N GLN A 307 56.34 12.64 -47.74
CA GLN A 307 57.18 11.85 -48.65
C GLN A 307 56.98 12.25 -50.11
N ALA A 308 55.74 12.52 -50.53
CA ALA A 308 55.43 13.00 -51.87
C ALA A 308 56.08 14.38 -52.15
N GLN A 309 56.08 15.29 -51.18
CA GLN A 309 56.75 16.58 -51.36
C GLN A 309 58.27 16.45 -51.53
N GLN A 310 58.91 15.53 -50.81
CA GLN A 310 60.35 15.29 -50.93
C GLN A 310 60.75 14.66 -52.27
N SER A 311 59.87 13.91 -52.92
CA SER A 311 60.13 13.34 -54.25
C SER A 311 59.94 14.34 -55.41
N TYR A 312 59.28 15.49 -55.19
CA TYR A 312 59.19 16.58 -56.18
C TYR A 312 60.34 17.60 -56.10
N SER A 313 61.21 17.54 -55.09
CA SER A 313 62.39 18.39 -54.99
C SER A 313 63.64 17.72 -55.55
N LEU A 314 63.70 17.55 -56.87
CA LEU A 314 64.95 17.33 -57.63
C LEU A 314 65.07 18.47 -58.67
N PRO A 315 66.09 19.35 -58.59
CA PRO A 315 66.19 20.51 -59.46
C PRO A 315 66.69 20.11 -60.86
N GLY A 316 65.76 19.97 -61.80
CA GLY A 316 66.06 19.86 -63.23
C GLY A 316 65.65 21.14 -63.96
N TYR A 317 66.64 21.96 -64.32
CA TYR A 317 66.51 23.10 -65.23
C TYR A 317 65.84 22.70 -66.54
N ILE A 318 64.73 23.35 -66.93
CA ILE A 318 64.40 23.57 -68.36
C ILE A 318 63.87 24.99 -68.58
N GLN A 319 64.47 25.56 -69.60
CA GLN A 319 64.44 26.91 -70.14
C GLN A 319 63.07 27.28 -70.76
N GLN A 320 62.66 28.53 -70.55
CA GLN A 320 61.51 29.15 -71.20
C GLN A 320 61.72 29.24 -72.72
N SER A 321 60.73 28.78 -73.49
CA SER A 321 60.45 29.31 -74.82
C SER A 321 58.95 29.61 -74.95
N GLN A 322 58.69 30.81 -75.47
CA GLN A 322 57.38 31.39 -75.69
C GLN A 322 56.60 30.60 -76.75
N THR A 323 55.29 30.46 -76.56
CA THR A 323 54.35 30.60 -77.69
C THR A 323 52.99 31.06 -77.20
N GLN A 324 52.44 31.95 -78.03
CA GLN A 324 51.30 32.82 -77.85
C GLN A 324 50.19 32.34 -78.79
N TYR A 325 49.03 31.95 -78.27
CA TYR A 325 47.70 31.92 -78.94
C TYR A 325 46.68 31.76 -77.79
N GLY A 326 45.57 32.49 -77.65
CA GLY A 326 44.76 33.27 -78.58
C GLY A 326 43.35 32.66 -78.64
N TYR A 327 42.33 33.42 -78.20
CA TYR A 327 40.87 33.23 -78.39
C TYR A 327 40.15 32.23 -77.44
N ARG A 328 38.87 32.37 -77.02
CA ARG A 328 37.79 33.39 -77.15
C ARG A 328 36.48 32.82 -76.57
N TYR A 329 35.79 33.56 -75.68
CA TYR A 329 34.33 33.54 -75.30
C TYR A 329 33.66 32.16 -74.98
N GLN A 330 32.50 31.98 -74.32
CA GLN A 330 31.35 32.81 -73.96
C GLN A 330 30.42 32.02 -72.99
N THR A 331 29.79 32.73 -72.04
CA THR A 331 28.37 32.67 -71.58
C THR A 331 27.63 31.37 -71.20
N GLY A 332 26.80 31.54 -70.14
CA GLY A 332 25.42 31.02 -70.05
C GLY A 332 25.26 29.94 -68.99
N MET A 333 24.81 30.25 -67.77
CA MET A 333 23.39 30.18 -67.38
C MET A 333 22.62 29.02 -68.02
N MET A 334 22.42 27.95 -67.27
CA MET A 334 21.13 27.62 -66.64
C MET A 334 21.37 26.88 -65.34
#